data_AF-A0A3B8RRT3-F1
#
_entry.id   AF-A0A3B8RRT3-F1
#
_cell.length_a   1.000
_cell.length_b   1.000
_cell.length_c   1.000
_cell.angle_alpha   90.00
_cell.angle_beta   90.00
_cell.angle_gamma   90.00
#
_symmetry.space_group_name_H-M   'P 1'
#
loop_
_entity.id
_entity.type
_entity.pdbx_description
1 polymer ?
#
loop_
_entity_poly.entity_id
_entity_poly.type
_entity_poly.pdbx_seq_one_letter_code
_entity_poly.pdbx_strand_id
1 'polypeptide(L)'
;MLKSQPYKLKNTIQNYKWGTMGKNAFIPKLLNIKADKDKPYAELWMGAHPKAPSQILIDGKEHDLNEIIRQYPGEMLGSKVSKRFSGTLPFLFKVLSANEALSIQVHP
;
A
#
# COMPACT_ATOMS: atom_id res chain seq x y z
N MET A 1 22.49 7.98 4.98
CA MET A 1 22.47 6.74 4.17
C MET A 1 21.39 5.85 4.74
N LEU A 2 20.54 5.26 3.89
CA LEU A 2 19.46 4.39 4.36
C LEU A 2 20.05 3.10 4.95
N LYS A 3 19.54 2.63 6.09
CA LYS A 3 20.03 1.40 6.73
C LYS A 3 19.50 0.19 5.97
N SER A 4 20.36 -0.79 5.68
CA SER A 4 19.94 -2.06 5.07
C SER A 4 19.23 -2.93 6.11
N GLN A 5 17.93 -2.74 6.25
CA GLN A 5 17.08 -3.48 7.19
C GLN A 5 15.63 -3.52 6.68
N PRO A 6 14.79 -4.43 7.21
CA PRO A 6 13.36 -4.37 6.96
C PRO A 6 12.75 -3.10 7.57
N TYR A 7 11.94 -2.40 6.78
CA TYR A 7 11.13 -1.28 7.26
C TYR A 7 9.67 -1.72 7.36
N LYS A 8 9.05 -1.49 8.52
CA LYS A 8 7.62 -1.77 8.69
C LYS A 8 6.81 -0.78 7.85
N LEU A 9 5.96 -1.30 6.97
CA LEU A 9 5.02 -0.48 6.20
C LEU A 9 3.79 -0.13 7.04
N LYS A 10 3.40 1.13 6.98
CA LYS A 10 2.05 1.60 7.31
C LYS A 10 1.32 1.84 6.00
N ASN A 11 0.30 1.02 5.74
CA ASN A 11 -0.36 0.92 4.44
C ASN A 11 -1.66 1.72 4.41
N THR A 12 -2.04 2.21 3.23
CA THR A 12 -3.28 2.97 3.06
C THR A 12 -4.47 2.03 2.82
N ILE A 13 -5.57 2.28 3.52
CA ILE A 13 -6.85 1.59 3.30
C ILE A 13 -7.75 2.49 2.45
N GLN A 14 -8.24 1.97 1.33
CA GLN A 14 -9.28 2.58 0.52
C GLN A 14 -10.66 2.13 0.99
N ASN A 15 -11.54 3.11 1.21
CA ASN A 15 -12.87 2.90 1.79
C ASN A 15 -13.96 3.04 0.72
N TYR A 16 -13.82 2.30 -0.39
CA TYR A 16 -14.81 2.31 -1.46
C TYR A 16 -16.09 1.60 -1.03
N LYS A 17 -17.25 2.08 -1.52
CA LYS A 17 -18.58 1.62 -1.09
C LYS A 17 -18.79 0.10 -1.20
N TRP A 18 -18.16 -0.54 -2.17
CA TRP A 18 -18.26 -1.99 -2.42
C TRP A 18 -17.51 -2.85 -1.39
N GLY A 19 -16.73 -2.25 -0.49
CA GLY A 19 -15.92 -2.95 0.50
C GLY A 19 -16.73 -3.59 1.63
N THR A 20 -16.14 -4.54 2.35
CA THR A 20 -16.78 -5.14 3.54
C THR A 20 -16.89 -4.15 4.70
N MET A 21 -17.92 -4.30 5.54
CA MET A 21 -18.28 -3.33 6.58
C MET A 21 -18.59 -4.00 7.94
N GLY A 22 -18.54 -3.20 9.00
CA GLY A 22 -18.95 -3.60 10.34
C GLY A 22 -18.25 -4.86 10.84
N LYS A 23 -19.03 -5.82 11.35
CA LYS A 23 -18.49 -7.11 11.86
C LYS A 23 -17.82 -7.98 10.80
N ASN A 24 -18.11 -7.74 9.52
CA ASN A 24 -17.55 -8.51 8.39
C ASN A 24 -16.34 -7.82 7.75
N ALA A 25 -15.91 -6.65 8.27
CA ALA A 25 -14.78 -5.90 7.73
C ALA A 25 -13.48 -6.71 7.82
N PHE A 26 -13.05 -7.29 6.70
CA PHE A 26 -11.91 -8.23 6.69
C PHE A 26 -10.56 -7.53 6.88
N ILE A 27 -10.34 -6.38 6.23
CA ILE A 27 -9.05 -5.67 6.31
C ILE A 27 -8.75 -5.22 7.76
N PRO A 28 -9.68 -4.62 8.52
CA PRO A 28 -9.47 -4.35 9.94
C PRO A 28 -9.11 -5.58 10.75
N LYS A 29 -9.81 -6.71 10.53
CA LYS A 29 -9.52 -7.99 11.18
C LYS A 29 -8.12 -8.50 10.83
N LEU A 30 -7.73 -8.45 9.56
CA LEU A 30 -6.40 -8.84 9.07
C LEU A 30 -5.28 -8.03 9.72
N LEU A 31 -5.50 -6.73 9.89
CA LEU A 31 -4.53 -5.81 10.49
C LEU A 31 -4.60 -5.75 12.02
N ASN A 32 -5.55 -6.49 12.63
CA ASN A 32 -5.85 -6.45 14.05
C ASN A 32 -6.13 -5.01 14.56
N ILE A 33 -6.95 -4.26 13.82
CA ILE A 33 -7.41 -2.91 14.19
C ILE A 33 -8.94 -2.88 14.34
N LYS A 34 -9.43 -1.89 15.10
CA LYS A 34 -10.87 -1.69 15.28
C LYS A 34 -11.50 -1.18 13.98
N ALA A 35 -12.56 -1.85 13.52
CA ALA A 35 -13.38 -1.38 12.43
C ALA A 35 -14.37 -0.32 12.91
N ASP A 36 -14.57 0.72 12.11
CA ASP A 36 -15.67 1.67 12.26
C ASP A 36 -16.95 1.03 11.71
N LYS A 37 -18.06 1.16 12.44
CA LYS A 37 -19.32 0.44 12.14
C LYS A 37 -19.85 0.72 10.73
N ASP A 38 -19.82 1.99 10.31
CA ASP A 38 -20.44 2.47 9.07
C ASP A 38 -19.43 2.77 7.96
N LYS A 39 -18.21 2.23 8.07
CA LYS A 39 -17.13 2.45 7.10
C LYS A 39 -16.86 1.18 6.29
N PRO A 40 -16.83 1.26 4.95
CA PRO A 40 -16.41 0.15 4.10
C PRO A 40 -14.89 0.08 4.01
N TYR A 41 -14.36 -1.14 3.95
CA TYR A 41 -12.94 -1.43 3.85
C TYR A 41 -12.70 -2.26 2.58
N ALA A 42 -12.36 -1.60 1.48
CA ALA A 42 -12.37 -2.18 0.15
C ALA A 42 -10.98 -2.70 -0.27
N GLU A 43 -9.95 -1.87 -0.16
CA GLU A 43 -8.60 -2.22 -0.59
C GLU A 43 -7.56 -1.81 0.45
N LEU A 44 -6.56 -2.67 0.71
CA LEU A 44 -5.34 -2.31 1.42
C LEU A 44 -4.22 -2.18 0.39
N TRP A 45 -3.64 -0.99 0.25
CA TRP A 45 -2.58 -0.72 -0.73
C TRP A 45 -1.20 -0.83 -0.09
N MET A 46 -0.33 -1.62 -0.71
CA MET A 46 1.05 -1.85 -0.31
C MET A 46 1.97 -1.48 -1.46
N GLY A 47 2.69 -0.38 -1.32
CA GLY A 47 3.67 0.05 -2.32
C GLY A 47 3.81 1.55 -2.39
N ALA A 48 4.33 2.01 -3.53
CA ALA A 48 4.75 3.39 -3.73
C ALA A 48 3.83 4.17 -4.69
N HIS A 49 2.55 3.81 -4.76
CA HIS A 49 1.63 4.44 -5.69
C HIS A 49 1.40 5.92 -5.29
N PRO A 50 1.54 6.90 -6.20
CA PRO A 50 1.52 8.33 -5.84
C PRO A 50 0.25 8.81 -5.13
N LYS A 51 -0.92 8.22 -5.45
CA LYS A 51 -2.20 8.57 -4.80
C LYS A 51 -2.36 8.05 -3.37
N ALA A 52 -1.60 7.03 -2.97
CA ALA A 52 -1.73 6.37 -1.68
C ALA A 52 -0.45 5.54 -1.40
N PRO A 53 0.68 6.21 -1.15
CA PRO A 53 1.92 5.51 -0.84
C PRO A 53 1.81 4.89 0.56
N SER A 54 2.38 3.70 0.73
CA SER A 54 2.74 3.20 2.06
C SER A 54 3.75 4.14 2.70
N GLN A 55 3.77 4.18 4.02
CA GLN A 55 4.74 4.94 4.81
C GLN A 55 5.71 4.00 5.52
N ILE A 56 6.95 4.47 5.71
CA ILE A 56 7.96 3.79 6.53
C ILE A 56 8.46 4.70 7.65
N LEU A 57 8.84 4.10 8.77
CA LEU A 57 9.42 4.83 9.90
C LEU A 57 10.94 4.87 9.76
N ILE A 58 11.52 6.06 9.67
CA ILE A 58 12.97 6.30 9.69
C ILE A 58 13.25 7.30 10.80
N ASP A 59 14.10 6.93 11.76
CA ASP A 59 14.51 7.78 12.89
C ASP A 59 13.32 8.44 13.63
N GLY A 60 12.22 7.69 13.79
CA GLY A 60 11.01 8.13 14.47
C GLY A 60 10.07 9.01 13.64
N LYS A 61 10.36 9.24 12.35
CA LYS A 61 9.52 10.01 11.42
C LYS A 61 8.93 9.12 10.33
N GLU A 62 7.66 9.33 10.02
CA GLU A 62 7.00 8.67 8.89
C GLU A 62 7.39 9.36 7.59
N HIS A 63 7.78 8.56 6.59
CA HIS A 63 8.13 9.02 5.25
C HIS A 63 7.35 8.22 4.22
N ASP A 64 6.87 8.90 3.18
CA ASP A 64 6.19 8.21 2.09
C ASP A 64 7.20 7.37 1.29
N LEU A 65 6.84 6.10 1.06
CA LEU A 65 7.72 5.12 0.42
C LEU A 65 8.13 5.55 -0.99
N ASN A 66 7.24 6.23 -1.72
CA ASN A 66 7.53 6.73 -3.06
C ASN A 66 8.59 7.85 -3.05
N GLU A 67 8.66 8.67 -2.01
CA GLU A 67 9.68 9.71 -1.83
C GLU A 67 11.03 9.06 -1.49
N ILE A 68 11.03 8.11 -0.57
CA ILE A 68 12.25 7.38 -0.18
C ILE A 68 12.84 6.63 -1.37
N ILE A 69 12.01 5.96 -2.17
CA ILE A 69 12.46 5.29 -3.40
C ILE A 69 13.05 6.29 -4.40
N ARG A 70 12.44 7.48 -4.56
CA ARG A 70 12.99 8.54 -5.44
C ARG A 70 14.35 9.05 -4.96
N GLN A 71 14.54 9.19 -3.65
CA GLN A 71 15.79 9.68 -3.06
C GLN A 71 16.91 8.63 -3.08
N TYR A 72 16.56 7.35 -2.88
CA TYR A 72 17.50 6.24 -2.75
C TYR A 72 17.11 5.03 -3.64
N PRO A 73 17.00 5.22 -4.97
CA PRO A 73 16.45 4.20 -5.85
C PRO A 73 17.37 2.98 -5.99
N GLY A 74 18.68 3.16 -5.87
CA GLY A 74 19.65 2.06 -5.92
C GLY A 74 19.57 1.16 -4.69
N GLU A 75 19.43 1.75 -3.52
CA GLU A 75 19.33 1.08 -2.22
C GLU A 75 17.98 0.39 -2.06
N MET A 76 16.89 1.00 -2.53
CA MET A 76 15.54 0.48 -2.35
C MET A 76 15.14 -0.55 -3.41
N LEU A 77 15.55 -0.36 -4.68
CA LEU A 77 15.12 -1.20 -5.80
C LEU A 77 16.24 -2.08 -6.35
N GLY A 78 17.50 -1.78 -6.04
CA GLY A 78 18.65 -2.34 -6.73
C GLY A 78 18.86 -1.72 -8.12
N SER A 79 20.08 -1.84 -8.63
CA SER A 79 20.50 -1.20 -9.90
C SER A 79 19.68 -1.63 -11.11
N LYS A 80 19.29 -2.91 -11.19
CA LYS A 80 18.54 -3.47 -12.34
C LYS A 80 17.13 -2.89 -12.43
N VAL A 81 16.37 -2.93 -11.33
CA VAL A 81 14.97 -2.46 -11.29
C VAL A 81 14.93 -0.94 -11.38
N SER A 82 15.80 -0.24 -10.63
CA SER A 82 15.92 1.21 -10.68
C SER A 82 16.13 1.73 -12.11
N LYS A 83 17.08 1.16 -12.87
CA LYS A 83 17.33 1.54 -14.26
C LYS A 83 16.15 1.20 -15.18
N ARG A 84 15.58 0.00 -15.06
CA ARG A 84 14.50 -0.47 -15.95
C ARG A 84 13.20 0.32 -15.78
N PHE A 85 12.90 0.75 -14.56
CA PHE A 85 11.62 1.39 -14.21
C PHE A 85 11.80 2.83 -13.73
N SER A 86 12.87 3.50 -14.15
CA SER A 86 13.12 4.93 -13.86
C SER A 86 13.00 5.31 -12.38
N GLY A 87 13.56 4.47 -11.50
CA GLY A 87 13.52 4.69 -10.06
C GLY A 87 12.13 4.60 -9.44
N THR A 88 11.20 3.83 -10.04
CA THR A 88 9.85 3.60 -9.51
C THR A 88 9.62 2.14 -9.16
N LEU A 89 8.76 1.88 -8.17
CA LEU A 89 8.34 0.52 -7.84
C LEU A 89 7.37 0.02 -8.94
N PRO A 90 7.70 -1.07 -9.66
CA PRO A 90 6.99 -1.45 -10.88
C PRO A 90 5.70 -2.24 -10.63
N PHE A 91 5.21 -2.27 -9.39
CA PHE A 91 3.98 -2.96 -9.03
C PHE A 91 3.28 -2.24 -7.88
N LEU A 92 1.99 -2.53 -7.74
CA LEU A 92 1.18 -2.19 -6.58
C LEU A 92 0.57 -3.48 -6.05
N PHE A 93 0.86 -3.82 -4.80
CA PHE A 93 0.28 -4.98 -4.16
C PHE A 93 -0.96 -4.58 -3.37
N LYS A 94 -2.02 -5.40 -3.42
CA LYS A 94 -3.29 -5.10 -2.76
C LYS A 94 -3.90 -6.32 -2.07
N VAL A 95 -4.59 -6.08 -0.96
CA VAL A 95 -5.64 -6.99 -0.45
C VAL A 95 -6.98 -6.37 -0.78
N LEU A 96 -7.86 -7.12 -1.45
CA LEU A 96 -9.23 -6.69 -1.72
C LEU A 96 -10.17 -7.41 -0.77
N SER A 97 -11.17 -6.68 -0.27
CA SER A 97 -12.26 -7.23 0.53
C SER A 97 -13.59 -6.79 -0.06
N ALA A 98 -14.08 -7.58 -1.01
CA ALA A 98 -15.30 -7.27 -1.75
C ALA A 98 -16.56 -7.76 -1.02
N ASN A 99 -17.53 -6.87 -0.85
CA ASN A 99 -18.87 -7.16 -0.35
C ASN A 99 -19.92 -7.22 -1.47
N GLU A 100 -19.58 -6.67 -2.64
CA GLU A 100 -20.42 -6.61 -3.83
C GLU A 100 -19.63 -7.12 -5.05
N ALA A 101 -20.33 -7.56 -6.08
CA ALA A 101 -19.69 -7.89 -7.36
C ALA A 101 -19.08 -6.63 -7.98
N LEU A 102 -17.82 -6.74 -8.42
CA LEU A 102 -17.12 -5.68 -9.13
C LEU A 102 -17.38 -5.80 -10.64
N SER A 103 -17.14 -4.71 -11.37
CA SER A 103 -17.31 -4.68 -12.83
C SER A 103 -16.46 -5.73 -13.54
N ILE A 104 -16.98 -6.29 -14.64
CA ILE A 104 -16.19 -7.10 -15.57
C ILE A 104 -15.16 -6.18 -16.25
N GLN A 105 -13.90 -6.61 -16.31
CA GLN A 105 -12.78 -5.82 -16.80
C GLN A 105 -11.88 -6.64 -17.72
N VAL A 106 -11.29 -5.98 -18.71
CA VAL A 106 -10.17 -6.47 -19.52
C VAL A 106 -9.07 -5.42 -19.43
N HIS A 107 -7.83 -5.88 -19.27
CA HIS A 107 -6.66 -5.01 -19.32
C HIS A 107 -6.09 -5.01 -20.74
N PRO A 108 -5.77 -3.84 -21.32
CA PRO A 108 -5.10 -3.72 -22.62
C PRO A 108 -3.78 -4.49 -22.71
#